data_AF-A0AAE9E7I5-F1
#
_entry.id   AF-A0AAE9E7I5-F1
#
_cell.length_a   1.000
_cell.length_b   1.000
_cell.length_c   1.000
_cell.angle_alpha   90.00
_cell.angle_beta   90.00
_cell.angle_gamma   90.00
#
_symmetry.space_group_name_H-M   'P 1'
#
loop_
_entity.id
_entity.type
_entity.pdbx_description
1 polymer ?
#
loop_
_entity_poly.entity_id
_entity_poly.type
_entity_poly.pdbx_seq_one_letter_code
_entity_poly.pdbx_strand_id
1 'polypeptide(L)'
;MNRFILASFLLVAIFAVSQAALAQQRVKDGEKVELDSFKGVKAISRTVPAGEQVFHFDGEHKGSFVDENGKKIESSNYEIQNGILVIKKFSKDDVGSYSEYNAKNIETKHADGSISAVPGLTLNISLE
;
A
#
# COMPACT_ATOMS: atom_id res chain seq x y z
N MET A 1 -39.01 4.27 23.45
CA MET A 1 -38.66 3.41 22.29
C MET A 1 -37.78 4.13 21.27
N ASN A 2 -38.07 5.38 20.87
CA ASN A 2 -37.29 6.11 19.85
C ASN A 2 -35.81 6.42 20.21
N ARG A 3 -35.49 6.57 21.50
CA ARG A 3 -34.13 6.91 21.95
C ARG A 3 -33.14 5.77 21.77
N PHE A 4 -33.59 4.53 21.96
CA PHE A 4 -32.77 3.34 21.80
C PHE A 4 -32.48 3.03 20.33
N ILE A 5 -33.48 3.22 19.45
CA ILE A 5 -33.33 3.02 18.00
C ILE A 5 -32.32 4.02 17.43
N LEU A 6 -32.38 5.29 17.85
CA LEU A 6 -31.44 6.32 17.41
C LEU A 6 -30.00 6.04 17.90
N ALA A 7 -29.84 5.58 19.14
CA ALA A 7 -28.54 5.20 19.70
C ALA A 7 -27.95 3.97 18.99
N SER A 8 -28.76 2.97 18.63
CA SER A 8 -28.33 1.81 17.86
C SER A 8 -27.90 2.18 16.44
N PHE A 9 -28.60 3.09 15.76
CA PHE A 9 -28.20 3.59 14.44
C PHE A 9 -26.89 4.38 14.51
N LEU A 10 -26.71 5.21 15.55
CA LEU A 10 -25.49 5.98 15.74
C LEU A 10 -24.27 5.07 15.99
N LEU A 11 -24.45 3.97 16.74
CA LEU A 11 -23.37 3.00 16.99
C LEU A 11 -22.92 2.29 15.71
N VAL A 12 -23.86 1.86 14.86
CA VAL A 12 -23.55 1.19 13.57
C VAL A 12 -22.84 2.13 12.61
N ALA A 13 -23.20 3.42 12.59
CA ALA A 13 -22.56 4.41 11.74
C ALA A 13 -21.06 4.61 12.09
N ILE A 14 -20.67 4.50 13.37
CA ILE A 14 -19.28 4.68 13.80
C ILE A 14 -18.39 3.53 13.32
N PHE A 15 -18.90 2.29 13.29
CA PHE A 15 -18.13 1.14 12.78
C PHE A 15 -18.03 1.10 11.24
N ALA A 16 -18.92 1.79 10.53
CA ALA A 16 -18.91 1.82 9.06
C ALA A 16 -17.81 2.72 8.46
N VAL A 17 -17.14 3.55 9.27
CA VAL A 17 -16.15 4.55 8.81
C VAL A 17 -14.72 4.24 9.26
N SER A 18 -14.38 2.97 9.52
CA SER A 18 -12.97 2.56 9.68
C SER A 18 -12.29 2.45 8.31
N GLN A 19 -12.13 3.58 7.63
CA GLN A 19 -11.17 3.64 6.53
C GLN A 19 -9.78 3.74 7.16
N ALA A 20 -8.99 2.67 7.04
CA ALA A 20 -7.55 2.76 7.24
C ALA A 20 -6.99 3.92 6.37
N ALA A 21 -5.81 4.43 6.68
CA ALA A 21 -5.15 5.48 5.90
C ALA A 21 -4.78 4.94 4.50
N LEU A 22 -5.77 4.88 3.62
CA LEU A 22 -5.69 4.42 2.24
C LEU A 22 -5.58 5.64 1.35
N ALA A 23 -4.39 5.88 0.80
CA ALA A 23 -4.25 6.81 -0.31
C ALA A 23 -4.79 6.14 -1.59
N GLN A 24 -5.51 6.88 -2.42
CA GLN A 24 -5.96 6.40 -3.73
C GLN A 24 -5.34 7.27 -4.82
N GLN A 25 -4.84 6.63 -5.86
CA GLN A 25 -4.30 7.27 -7.06
C GLN A 25 -4.95 6.64 -8.29
N ARG A 26 -5.53 7.48 -9.16
CA ARG A 26 -5.98 7.04 -10.49
C ARG A 26 -4.92 7.38 -11.52
N VAL A 27 -4.71 6.49 -12.46
CA VAL A 27 -3.64 6.56 -13.46
C VAL A 27 -4.17 6.13 -14.81
N LYS A 28 -3.72 6.75 -15.90
CA LYS A 28 -4.10 6.31 -17.25
C LYS A 28 -3.30 5.10 -17.68
N ASP A 29 -3.90 4.26 -18.53
CA ASP A 29 -3.19 3.13 -19.13
C ASP A 29 -1.98 3.63 -19.94
N GLY A 30 -0.80 3.04 -19.67
CA GLY A 30 0.48 3.41 -20.25
C GLY A 30 1.19 4.61 -19.60
N GLU A 31 0.61 5.26 -18.60
CA GLU A 31 1.22 6.40 -17.92
C GLU A 31 2.42 5.97 -17.04
N LYS A 32 3.43 6.84 -16.95
CA LYS A 32 4.57 6.62 -16.03
C LYS A 32 4.13 6.95 -14.60
N VAL A 33 4.37 6.04 -13.67
CA VAL A 33 4.06 6.23 -12.25
C VAL A 33 5.34 6.22 -11.43
N GLU A 34 5.48 7.23 -10.58
CA GLU A 34 6.59 7.38 -9.62
C GLU A 34 6.05 7.17 -8.20
N LEU A 35 6.55 6.16 -7.50
CA LEU A 35 6.09 5.81 -6.15
C LEU A 35 6.88 6.57 -5.07
N ASP A 36 6.84 7.91 -5.16
CA ASP A 36 7.56 8.84 -4.26
C ASP A 36 7.19 8.68 -2.78
N SER A 37 5.94 8.29 -2.51
CA SER A 37 5.44 8.11 -1.14
C SER A 37 6.17 7.03 -0.35
N PHE A 38 6.94 6.17 -1.02
CA PHE A 38 7.76 5.12 -0.40
C PHE A 38 9.27 5.41 -0.50
N LYS A 39 9.67 6.65 -0.76
CA LYS A 39 11.10 7.00 -0.85
C LYS A 39 11.84 6.66 0.45
N GLY A 40 12.96 5.94 0.31
CA GLY A 40 13.83 5.57 1.43
C GLY A 40 13.50 4.24 2.10
N VAL A 41 12.44 3.54 1.68
CA VAL A 41 12.17 2.17 2.14
C VAL A 41 13.13 1.17 1.48
N LYS A 42 13.35 0.02 2.11
CA LYS A 42 14.21 -1.04 1.57
C LYS A 42 13.50 -1.96 0.56
N ALA A 43 12.18 -2.11 0.74
CA ALA A 43 11.35 -2.90 -0.15
C ALA A 43 9.88 -2.43 -0.11
N ILE A 44 9.18 -2.61 -1.23
CA ILE A 44 7.74 -2.31 -1.37
C ILE A 44 7.00 -3.63 -1.59
N SER A 45 5.98 -3.90 -0.80
CA SER A 45 5.02 -4.96 -1.09
C SER A 45 3.90 -4.41 -1.96
N ARG A 46 3.43 -5.21 -2.92
CA ARG A 46 2.20 -4.95 -3.66
C ARG A 46 1.31 -6.17 -3.73
N THR A 47 0.01 -5.93 -3.79
CA THR A 47 -0.98 -6.95 -4.13
C THR A 47 -1.65 -6.54 -5.44
N VAL A 48 -1.39 -7.30 -6.49
CA VAL A 48 -1.90 -7.10 -7.86
C VAL A 48 -2.69 -8.34 -8.31
N PRO A 49 -3.37 -8.37 -9.48
CA PRO A 49 -4.13 -9.54 -9.93
C PRO A 49 -3.30 -10.84 -10.00
N ALA A 50 -1.99 -10.71 -10.25
CA ALA A 50 -1.05 -11.84 -10.29
C ALA A 50 -0.60 -12.34 -8.89
N GLY A 51 -1.09 -11.73 -7.80
CA GLY A 51 -0.76 -12.10 -6.43
C GLY A 51 0.08 -11.07 -5.67
N GLU A 52 0.59 -11.48 -4.51
CA GLU A 52 1.50 -10.68 -3.69
C GLU A 52 2.92 -10.71 -4.25
N GLN A 53 3.56 -9.54 -4.26
CA GLN A 53 4.89 -9.36 -4.82
C GLN A 53 5.68 -8.34 -4.02
N VAL A 54 7.00 -8.51 -3.94
CA VAL A 54 7.90 -7.60 -3.21
C VAL A 54 8.97 -7.05 -4.14
N PHE A 55 9.04 -5.73 -4.26
CA PHE A 55 10.11 -5.02 -4.97
C PHE A 55 11.24 -4.67 -4.02
N HIS A 56 12.48 -5.01 -4.39
CA HIS A 56 13.65 -4.76 -3.56
C HIS A 56 14.51 -3.60 -4.09
N PHE A 57 14.92 -2.69 -3.20
CA PHE A 57 15.85 -1.59 -3.54
C PHE A 57 17.33 -1.96 -3.30
N ASP A 58 17.59 -3.06 -2.60
CA ASP A 58 18.90 -3.60 -2.29
C ASP A 58 18.91 -5.15 -2.37
N GLY A 59 20.07 -5.77 -2.13
CA GLY A 59 20.24 -7.22 -2.10
C GLY A 59 20.27 -7.90 -3.48
N GLU A 60 20.10 -9.23 -3.47
CA GLU A 60 20.17 -10.10 -4.66
C GLU A 60 19.07 -9.78 -5.70
N HIS A 61 17.89 -9.39 -5.23
CA HIS A 61 16.72 -9.08 -6.06
C HIS A 61 16.56 -7.58 -6.37
N LYS A 62 17.62 -6.78 -6.16
CA LYS A 62 17.59 -5.33 -6.37
C LYS A 62 17.03 -4.98 -7.75
N GLY A 63 16.05 -4.07 -7.75
CA GLY A 63 15.42 -3.54 -8.96
C GLY A 63 14.38 -4.46 -9.58
N SER A 64 13.92 -5.49 -8.85
CA SER A 64 12.96 -6.48 -9.36
C SER A 64 11.88 -6.80 -8.35
N PHE A 65 10.71 -7.21 -8.85
CA PHE A 65 9.69 -7.86 -8.04
C PHE A 65 10.00 -9.34 -7.87
N VAL A 66 9.60 -9.87 -6.73
CA VAL A 66 9.69 -11.28 -6.37
C VAL A 66 8.31 -11.73 -5.91
N ASP A 67 7.85 -12.90 -6.35
CA ASP A 67 6.58 -13.48 -5.91
C ASP A 67 6.67 -14.10 -4.50
N GLU A 68 5.55 -14.62 -4.00
CA GLU A 68 5.46 -15.30 -2.70
C GLU A 68 6.43 -16.48 -2.52
N ASN A 69 6.91 -17.07 -3.63
CA ASN A 69 7.81 -18.22 -3.62
C ASN A 69 9.28 -17.80 -3.73
N GLY A 70 9.58 -16.50 -3.69
CA GLY A 70 10.95 -16.02 -3.88
C GLY A 70 11.39 -16.00 -5.33
N LYS A 71 10.48 -16.21 -6.30
CA LYS A 71 10.84 -16.22 -7.72
C LYS A 71 10.77 -14.80 -8.28
N LYS A 72 11.87 -14.39 -8.92
CA LYS A 72 11.98 -13.12 -9.61
C LYS A 72 10.98 -13.00 -10.77
N ILE A 73 10.32 -11.86 -10.86
CA ILE A 73 9.42 -11.48 -11.94
C ILE A 73 10.21 -10.64 -12.93
N GLU A 74 10.58 -11.26 -14.05
CA GLU A 74 11.33 -10.57 -15.12
C GLU A 74 10.45 -9.53 -15.80
N SER A 75 10.84 -8.25 -15.71
CA SER A 75 10.15 -7.15 -16.36
C SER A 75 11.10 -5.98 -16.56
N SER A 76 11.10 -5.40 -17.76
CA SER A 76 11.81 -4.15 -18.07
C SER A 76 10.99 -2.89 -17.72
N ASN A 77 9.75 -3.08 -17.25
CA ASN A 77 8.81 -1.99 -16.95
C ASN A 77 9.12 -1.26 -15.65
N TYR A 78 9.94 -1.86 -14.78
CA TYR A 78 10.28 -1.30 -13.47
C TYR A 78 11.72 -0.82 -13.45
N GLU A 79 11.97 0.27 -12.75
CA GLU A 79 13.34 0.72 -12.47
C GLU A 79 13.41 1.53 -11.19
N ILE A 80 14.63 1.69 -10.68
CA ILE A 80 14.92 2.56 -9.54
C ILE A 80 15.48 3.86 -10.08
N GLN A 81 14.77 4.96 -9.90
CA GLN A 81 15.29 6.30 -10.12
C GLN A 81 15.36 7.00 -8.77
N ASN A 82 16.47 7.64 -8.40
CA ASN A 82 16.56 8.45 -7.15
C ASN A 82 16.07 7.76 -5.85
N GLY A 83 16.18 6.44 -5.76
CA GLY A 83 15.72 5.66 -4.59
C GLY A 83 14.20 5.44 -4.50
N ILE A 84 13.47 5.65 -5.59
CA ILE A 84 12.03 5.38 -5.72
C ILE A 84 11.78 4.33 -6.80
N LEU A 85 10.67 3.60 -6.68
CA LEU A 85 10.20 2.70 -7.73
C LEU A 85 9.49 3.53 -8.81
N VAL A 86 9.92 3.33 -10.05
CA VAL A 86 9.27 3.89 -11.24
C VAL A 86 8.67 2.75 -12.06
N ILE A 87 7.36 2.86 -12.34
CA ILE A 87 6.65 2.02 -13.31
C ILE A 87 6.59 2.81 -14.61
N LYS A 88 7.30 2.35 -15.65
CA LYS A 88 7.46 3.09 -16.92
C LYS A 88 6.16 3.23 -17.69
N LYS A 89 5.38 2.15 -17.72
CA LYS A 89 4.07 2.07 -18.37
C LYS A 89 3.13 1.32 -17.44
N PHE A 90 2.32 2.04 -16.69
CA PHE A 90 1.33 1.46 -15.81
C PHE A 90 0.25 0.74 -16.64
N SER A 91 -0.17 -0.43 -16.19
CA SER A 91 -1.13 -1.26 -16.91
C SER A 91 -2.10 -1.95 -15.95
N LYS A 92 -3.05 -2.71 -16.50
CA LYS A 92 -3.98 -3.51 -15.71
C LYS A 92 -3.27 -4.49 -14.74
N ASP A 93 -2.09 -4.97 -15.10
CA ASP A 93 -1.31 -5.90 -14.28
C ASP A 93 -0.64 -5.24 -13.08
N ASP A 94 -0.58 -3.89 -13.08
CA ASP A 94 -0.04 -3.06 -12.00
C ASP A 94 -1.12 -2.47 -11.10
N VAL A 95 -2.41 -2.65 -11.42
CA VAL A 95 -3.51 -2.21 -10.57
C VAL A 95 -3.47 -2.97 -9.25
N GLY A 96 -3.47 -2.26 -8.14
CA GLY A 96 -3.31 -2.91 -6.84
C GLY A 96 -3.03 -1.98 -5.68
N SER A 97 -2.77 -2.59 -4.54
CA SER A 97 -2.31 -1.91 -3.33
C SER A 97 -0.80 -2.02 -3.22
N TYR A 98 -0.17 -0.95 -2.74
CA TYR A 98 1.26 -0.82 -2.53
C TYR A 98 1.54 -0.34 -1.12
N SER A 99 2.54 -0.90 -0.44
CA SER A 99 2.92 -0.53 0.93
C SER A 99 4.39 -0.83 1.18
N GLU A 100 4.95 -0.30 2.26
CA GLU A 100 6.28 -0.72 2.71
C GLU A 100 6.25 -2.21 3.11
N TYR A 101 7.25 -2.98 2.64
CA TYR A 101 7.35 -4.39 3.02
C TYR A 101 7.63 -4.54 4.51
N ASN A 102 6.84 -5.37 5.20
CA ASN A 102 6.83 -5.48 6.67
C ASN A 102 6.57 -4.14 7.38
N ALA A 103 5.72 -3.29 6.80
CA ALA A 103 5.27 -2.05 7.44
C ALA A 103 4.80 -2.34 8.87
N LYS A 104 5.36 -1.60 9.83
CA LYS A 104 4.94 -1.67 11.23
C LYS A 104 3.90 -0.60 11.47
N ASN A 105 2.96 -0.88 12.37
CA ASN A 105 2.08 0.16 12.89
C ASN A 105 2.93 1.21 13.63
N ILE A 106 2.54 2.47 13.50
CA ILE A 106 3.07 3.54 14.33
C ILE A 106 2.27 3.51 15.63
N GLU A 107 2.90 3.05 16.70
CA GLU A 107 2.28 2.92 18.02
C GLU A 107 2.70 4.08 18.92
N THR A 108 1.73 4.67 19.61
CA THR A 108 1.95 5.67 20.66
C THR A 108 1.38 5.14 21.96
N LYS A 109 2.24 5.03 22.98
CA LYS A 109 1.85 4.68 24.34
C LYS A 109 1.62 5.96 25.14
N HIS A 110 0.42 6.10 25.69
CA HIS A 110 0.01 7.26 26.46
C HIS A 110 0.37 7.11 27.94
N ALA A 111 0.37 8.22 28.67
CA ALA A 111 0.75 8.25 30.09
C ALA A 111 -0.19 7.43 31.00
N ASP A 112 -1.44 7.23 30.58
CA ASP A 112 -2.45 6.40 31.27
C ASP A 112 -2.30 4.90 30.98
N GLY A 113 -1.31 4.51 30.18
CA GLY A 113 -1.05 3.13 29.79
C GLY A 113 -1.82 2.66 28.56
N SER A 114 -2.70 3.48 27.98
CA SER A 114 -3.38 3.16 26.73
C SER A 114 -2.43 3.20 25.53
N ILE A 115 -2.77 2.48 24.46
CA ILE A 115 -2.01 2.42 23.21
C ILE A 115 -2.92 2.83 22.07
N SER A 116 -2.47 3.78 21.26
CA SER A 116 -3.04 4.06 19.94
C SER A 116 -2.07 3.60 18.86
N ALA A 117 -2.59 2.97 17.81
CA ALA A 117 -1.80 2.50 16.67
C ALA A 117 -2.40 3.04 15.37
N VAL A 118 -1.54 3.48 14.45
CA VAL A 118 -1.93 3.89 13.10
C VAL A 118 -1.21 3.00 12.09
N PRO A 119 -1.93 2.34 11.17
CA PRO A 119 -1.31 1.59 10.07
C PRO A 119 -0.39 2.47 9.22
N GLY A 120 0.68 1.86 8.69
CA GLY A 120 1.52 2.51 7.69
C GLY A 120 0.75 2.86 6.41
N LEU A 121 1.35 3.68 5.56
CA LEU A 121 0.74 4.10 4.30
C LEU A 121 0.50 2.89 3.38
N THR A 122 -0.73 2.76 2.91
CA THR A 122 -1.07 1.92 1.76
C THR A 122 -1.60 2.81 0.63
N LEU A 123 -0.97 2.71 -0.54
CA LEU A 123 -1.37 3.39 -1.76
C LEU A 123 -2.12 2.41 -2.67
N ASN A 124 -3.39 2.67 -2.93
CA ASN A 124 -4.17 1.94 -3.93
C ASN A 124 -4.09 2.69 -5.26
N ILE A 125 -3.61 2.00 -6.30
CA ILE A 125 -3.51 2.56 -7.65
C ILE A 125 -4.49 1.84 -8.55
N SER A 126 -5.35 2.60 -9.24
CA SER A 126 -6.32 2.06 -10.20
C SER A 126 -6.24 2.78 -11.54
N LEU A 127 -6.76 2.14 -12.59
CA LEU A 127 -6.98 2.82 -13.86
C LEU A 127 -8.13 3.85 -13.75
N GLU A 128 -8.04 4.92 -14.54
CA GLU A 128 -9.12 5.90 -14.74
C GLU A 128 -10.34 5.33 -15.47
#